data_AF-A0A660LZU2-F1
#
_entry.id   AF-A0A660LZU2-F1
#
_cell.length_a   1.000
_cell.length_b   1.000
_cell.length_c   1.000
_cell.angle_alpha   90.00
_cell.angle_beta   90.00
_cell.angle_gamma   90.00
#
_symmetry.space_group_name_H-M   'P 1'
#
loop_
_entity.id
_entity.type
_entity.pdbx_description
1 polymer ?
#
loop_
_entity_poly.entity_id
_entity_poly.type
_entity_poly.pdbx_seq_one_letter_code
_entity_poly.pdbx_strand_id
1 'polypeptide(L)'
;MKDRWLFGLVVANVLLALVIIISFAITIKPKETQVIVQHSAFSVTGLYRGHWYSLWAYGVLQLMITVGHIMLSAKLAAAQRRDLALAFLWFTIAISVMLALFAYSIIVIASVV
;
A
#
# COMPACT_ATOMS: atom_id res chain seq x y z
N MET A 1 -31.63 6.56 -2.66
CA MET A 1 -30.84 5.66 -3.54
C MET A 1 -29.44 6.19 -3.87
N LYS A 2 -29.25 7.51 -4.06
CA LYS A 2 -27.97 8.13 -4.39
C LYS A 2 -26.83 7.66 -3.47
N ASP A 3 -26.93 7.76 -2.14
CA ASP A 3 -25.76 7.50 -1.25
C ASP A 3 -25.27 6.06 -1.16
N ARG A 4 -26.06 5.10 -1.67
CA ARG A 4 -25.69 3.68 -1.71
C ARG A 4 -24.41 3.42 -2.51
N TRP A 5 -24.18 4.20 -3.57
CA TRP A 5 -23.00 4.04 -4.42
C TRP A 5 -21.71 4.55 -3.76
N LEU A 6 -21.78 5.71 -3.09
CA LEU A 6 -20.66 6.23 -2.31
C LEU A 6 -20.30 5.27 -1.18
N PHE A 7 -21.31 4.82 -0.43
CA PHE A 7 -21.12 3.85 0.64
C PHE A 7 -20.52 2.54 0.12
N GLY A 8 -21.05 2.00 -0.99
CA GLY A 8 -20.53 0.79 -1.61
C GLY A 8 -19.06 0.92 -2.01
N LEU A 9 -18.65 2.05 -2.59
CA LEU A 9 -17.25 2.29 -2.95
C LEU A 9 -16.34 2.48 -1.75
N VAL A 10 -16.82 3.09 -0.67
CA VAL A 10 -16.07 3.18 0.59
C VAL A 10 -15.83 1.77 1.14
N VAL A 11 -16.87 0.94 1.23
CA VAL A 11 -16.75 -0.45 1.68
C VAL A 11 -15.80 -1.24 0.79
N ALA A 12 -15.90 -1.10 -0.53
CA ALA A 12 -15.00 -1.76 -1.47
C ALA A 12 -13.53 -1.35 -1.28
N ASN A 13 -13.25 -0.06 -1.07
CA ASN A 13 -11.90 0.43 -0.79
C ASN A 13 -11.35 -0.11 0.53
N VAL A 14 -12.19 -0.20 1.58
CA VAL A 14 -11.78 -0.77 2.88
C VAL A 14 -11.48 -2.27 2.74
N LEU A 15 -12.36 -3.02 2.07
CA LEU A 15 -12.13 -4.45 1.83
C LEU A 15 -10.88 -4.69 0.99
N LEU A 16 -10.67 -3.90 -0.06
CA LEU A 16 -9.46 -3.97 -0.89
C LEU A 16 -8.21 -3.70 -0.06
N ALA A 17 -8.22 -2.65 0.77
CA ALA A 17 -7.09 -2.34 1.66
C ALA A 17 -6.79 -3.49 2.62
N LEU A 18 -7.81 -4.10 3.22
CA LEU A 18 -7.64 -5.26 4.09
C LEU A 18 -7.01 -6.44 3.35
N VAL A 19 -7.49 -6.76 2.14
CA VAL A 19 -6.91 -7.84 1.31
C VAL A 19 -5.45 -7.58 0.99
N ILE A 20 -5.09 -6.34 0.64
CA ILE A 20 -3.69 -5.95 0.33
C ILE A 20 -2.81 -6.06 1.58
N ILE A 21 -3.27 -5.57 2.73
CA ILE A 21 -2.48 -5.60 3.97
C ILE A 21 -2.28 -7.03 4.46
N ILE A 22 -3.33 -7.86 4.39
CA ILE A 22 -3.24 -9.28 4.76
C ILE A 22 -2.29 -10.01 3.81
N SER A 23 -2.34 -9.72 2.50
CA SER A 23 -1.42 -10.36 1.55
C SER A 23 0.05 -9.99 1.83
N PHE A 24 0.32 -8.74 2.22
CA PHE A 24 1.66 -8.34 2.67
C PHE A 24 2.07 -9.07 3.95
N ALA A 25 1.16 -9.19 4.93
CA ALA A 25 1.43 -9.91 6.18
C ALA A 25 1.82 -11.39 5.95
N ILE A 26 1.16 -12.04 4.99
CA ILE A 26 1.45 -13.44 4.61
C ILE A 26 2.78 -13.56 3.85
N THR A 27 3.12 -12.54 3.05
CA THR A 27 4.31 -12.57 2.17
C THR A 27 5.59 -12.15 2.89
N ILE A 28 5.52 -11.19 3.80
CA ILE A 28 6.67 -10.69 4.55
C ILE A 28 7.10 -11.75 5.57
N LYS A 29 8.23 -12.42 5.29
CA LYS A 29 8.83 -13.38 6.21
C LYS A 29 9.84 -12.67 7.11
N PRO A 30 9.72 -12.77 8.45
CA PRO A 30 10.74 -12.28 9.35
C PRO A 30 12.02 -13.09 9.14
N LYS A 31 13.08 -12.43 8.65
CA LYS A 31 14.42 -13.00 8.55
C LYS A 31 15.33 -12.22 9.49
N GLU A 32 16.00 -12.92 10.40
CA GLU A 32 16.93 -12.33 11.36
C GLU A 32 18.35 -12.14 10.81
N THR A 33 18.55 -12.15 9.49
CA THR A 33 19.88 -11.97 8.91
C THR A 33 20.37 -10.54 9.08
N GLN A 34 20.94 -10.27 10.24
CA GLN A 34 21.99 -9.30 10.49
C GLN A 34 23.29 -10.14 10.66
N VAL A 35 24.43 -9.79 10.06
CA VAL A 35 25.54 -9.10 10.73
C VAL A 35 26.63 -8.68 9.71
N ILE A 36 26.96 -7.38 9.75
CA ILE A 36 28.23 -6.62 9.59
C ILE A 36 29.04 -6.58 8.26
N VAL A 37 28.94 -5.38 7.63
CA VAL A 37 29.93 -4.42 7.07
C VAL A 37 31.38 -4.86 6.74
N GLN A 38 31.85 -4.55 5.52
CA GLN A 38 33.15 -3.86 5.33
C GLN A 38 33.15 -2.96 4.08
N HIS A 39 33.69 -1.74 4.25
CA HIS A 39 33.94 -0.74 3.20
C HIS A 39 35.29 -0.98 2.48
N SER A 40 35.33 -0.62 1.18
CA SER A 40 36.44 -0.65 0.20
C SER A 40 36.82 -2.07 -0.29
N ALA A 41 37.02 -2.35 -1.58
CA ALA A 41 37.38 -1.54 -2.74
C ALA A 41 36.62 -2.00 -3.99
N PHE A 42 36.47 -1.09 -4.97
CA PHE A 42 36.18 -1.32 -6.39
C PHE A 42 35.59 -2.71 -6.78
N SER A 43 34.33 -2.72 -7.23
CA SER A 43 33.70 -3.72 -8.14
C SER A 43 32.74 -4.81 -7.63
N VAL A 44 32.14 -4.71 -6.43
CA VAL A 44 30.98 -5.57 -6.11
C VAL A 44 29.83 -4.73 -5.58
N THR A 45 28.73 -4.70 -6.33
CA THR A 45 27.45 -4.10 -5.94
C THR A 45 26.84 -4.90 -4.79
N GLY A 46 27.35 -4.67 -3.57
CA GLY A 46 26.71 -5.12 -2.34
C GLY A 46 25.36 -4.43 -2.20
N LEU A 47 24.30 -5.11 -2.62
CA LEU A 47 22.91 -4.68 -2.41
C LEU A 47 22.65 -4.61 -0.90
N TYR A 48 22.77 -3.41 -0.32
CA TYR A 48 22.31 -3.13 1.03
C TYR A 48 20.81 -3.45 1.09
N ARG A 49 20.45 -4.53 1.81
CA ARG A 49 19.04 -4.88 2.06
C ARG A 49 18.59 -4.22 3.37
N GLY A 50 17.54 -3.41 3.29
CA GLY A 50 16.86 -2.91 4.49
C GLY A 50 16.27 -4.07 5.29
N HIS A 51 16.01 -3.83 6.58
CA HIS A 51 15.38 -4.84 7.42
C HIS A 51 14.00 -5.25 6.89
N TRP A 52 13.60 -6.49 7.13
CA TRP A 52 12.29 -7.03 6.71
C TRP A 52 11.11 -6.18 7.23
N TYR A 53 11.25 -5.55 8.40
CA TYR A 53 10.22 -4.69 8.96
C TYR A 53 10.01 -3.40 8.16
N SER A 54 10.98 -2.98 7.34
CA SER A 54 10.82 -1.81 6.46
C SER A 54 9.78 -2.05 5.36
N LEU A 55 9.51 -3.31 5.00
CA LEU A 55 8.48 -3.70 4.04
C LEU A 55 7.06 -3.38 4.54
N TRP A 56 6.86 -3.26 5.86
CA TRP A 56 5.59 -2.81 6.43
C TRP A 56 5.24 -1.36 6.05
N ALA A 57 6.21 -0.55 5.62
CA ALA A 57 5.95 0.80 5.12
C ALA A 57 4.95 0.81 3.94
N TYR A 58 4.93 -0.24 3.10
CA TYR A 58 3.93 -0.36 2.04
C TYR A 58 2.52 -0.59 2.58
N GLY A 59 2.37 -1.37 3.65
CA GLY A 59 1.09 -1.56 4.34
C GLY A 59 0.60 -0.28 5.02
N VAL A 60 1.51 0.44 5.67
CA VAL A 60 1.22 1.77 6.25
C VAL A 60 0.80 2.76 5.16
N LEU A 61 1.50 2.79 4.03
CA LEU A 61 1.16 3.64 2.89
C LEU A 61 -0.23 3.30 2.34
N GLN A 62 -0.55 2.00 2.21
CA GLN A 62 -1.90 1.57 1.79
C GLN A 62 -2.97 2.08 2.76
N LEU A 63 -2.75 1.98 4.07
CA LEU A 63 -3.68 2.54 5.07
C LEU A 63 -3.83 4.05 4.93
N MET A 64 -2.73 4.78 4.79
CA MET A 64 -2.74 6.23 4.63
C MET A 64 -3.51 6.66 3.37
N ILE A 65 -3.30 5.96 2.25
CA ILE A 65 -4.02 6.19 1.00
C ILE A 65 -5.52 5.96 1.24
N THR A 66 -5.92 4.79 1.74
CA THR A 66 -7.34 4.46 1.91
C THR A 66 -8.04 5.44 2.88
N VAL A 67 -7.47 5.68 4.06
CA VAL A 67 -8.08 6.58 5.07
C VAL A 67 -8.11 8.02 4.57
N GLY A 68 -6.98 8.52 4.04
CA GLY A 68 -6.87 9.88 3.54
C GLY A 68 -7.84 10.15 2.39
N HIS A 69 -7.97 9.19 1.46
CA HIS A 69 -8.84 9.38 0.30
C HIS A 69 -10.33 9.24 0.65
N ILE A 70 -10.70 8.34 1.56
CA ILE A 70 -12.07 8.27 2.08
C ILE A 70 -12.44 9.57 2.79
N MET A 71 -11.56 10.11 3.62
CA MET A 71 -11.81 11.38 4.32
C MET A 71 -11.96 12.55 3.34
N LEU A 72 -11.12 12.63 2.32
CA LEU A 72 -11.23 13.66 1.28
C LEU A 72 -12.52 13.49 0.47
N SER A 73 -12.86 12.27 0.09
CA SER A 73 -14.11 11.94 -0.60
C SER A 73 -15.34 12.33 0.23
N ALA A 74 -15.33 12.06 1.55
CA ALA A 74 -16.40 12.46 2.45
C ALA A 74 -16.55 14.00 2.51
N LYS A 75 -15.43 14.73 2.56
CA LYS A 75 -15.45 16.21 2.48
C LYS A 75 -16.00 16.70 1.14
N LEU A 76 -15.61 16.09 0.02
CA LEU A 76 -16.14 16.43 -1.31
C LEU A 76 -17.64 16.17 -1.43
N ALA A 77 -18.11 15.06 -0.87
CA ALA A 77 -19.54 14.74 -0.82
C ALA A 77 -20.33 15.75 0.03
N ALA A 78 -19.79 16.16 1.18
CA ALA A 78 -20.39 17.21 2.02
C ALA A 78 -20.45 18.57 1.30
N ALA A 79 -19.46 18.89 0.46
CA ALA A 79 -19.41 20.08 -0.39
C ALA A 79 -20.29 19.99 -1.66
N GLN A 80 -21.23 19.02 -1.72
CA GLN A 80 -22.10 18.75 -2.89
C GLN A 80 -21.34 18.39 -4.19
N ARG A 81 -20.02 18.12 -4.12
CA ARG A 81 -19.18 17.72 -5.26
C ARG A 81 -19.10 16.20 -5.38
N ARG A 82 -20.27 15.59 -5.51
CA ARG A 82 -20.44 14.14 -5.47
C ARG A 82 -19.71 13.39 -6.58
N ASP A 83 -19.71 13.91 -7.79
CA ASP A 83 -19.08 13.22 -8.93
C ASP A 83 -17.56 13.17 -8.76
N LEU A 84 -16.97 14.24 -8.19
CA LEU A 84 -15.56 14.24 -7.81
C LEU A 84 -15.27 13.27 -6.67
N ALA A 85 -16.14 13.18 -5.66
CA ALA A 85 -15.99 12.20 -4.58
C ALA A 85 -15.97 10.77 -5.13
N LEU A 86 -16.89 10.45 -6.05
CA LEU A 86 -16.94 9.14 -6.72
C LEU A 86 -15.71 8.86 -7.58
N ALA A 87 -15.30 9.83 -8.41
CA ALA A 87 -14.09 9.71 -9.22
C ALA A 87 -12.85 9.47 -8.34
N PHE A 88 -12.78 10.14 -7.18
CA PHE A 88 -11.68 10.00 -6.25
C PHE A 88 -11.62 8.62 -5.59
N LEU A 89 -12.77 8.03 -5.24
CA LEU A 89 -12.83 6.66 -4.71
C LEU A 89 -12.44 5.61 -5.75
N TRP A 90 -12.79 5.80 -7.03
CA TRP A 90 -12.32 4.94 -8.12
C TRP A 90 -10.83 5.08 -8.36
N PHE A 91 -10.32 6.31 -8.33
CA PHE A 91 -8.89 6.59 -8.41
C PHE A 91 -8.10 5.92 -7.27
N THR A 92 -8.69 5.89 -6.07
CA THR A 92 -8.10 5.21 -4.90
C THR A 92 -7.93 3.71 -5.15
N ILE A 93 -8.90 3.06 -5.80
CA ILE A 93 -8.80 1.65 -6.19
C ILE A 93 -7.64 1.46 -7.17
N ALA A 94 -7.55 2.29 -8.22
CA ALA A 94 -6.48 2.21 -9.21
C ALA A 94 -5.08 2.36 -8.57
N ILE A 95 -4.90 3.37 -7.71
CA ILE A 95 -3.65 3.57 -6.97
C ILE A 95 -3.35 2.39 -6.04
N SER A 96 -4.36 1.87 -5.33
CA SER A 96 -4.17 0.75 -4.40
C SER A 96 -3.72 -0.51 -5.13
N VAL A 97 -4.31 -0.79 -6.30
CA VAL A 97 -3.88 -1.91 -7.16
C VAL A 97 -2.46 -1.70 -7.65
N MET A 98 -2.12 -0.50 -8.11
CA MET A 98 -0.77 -0.18 -8.58
C MET A 98 0.27 -0.32 -7.46
N LEU A 99 -0.04 0.18 -6.26
CA LEU A 99 0.77 0.00 -5.06
C LEU A 99 0.96 -1.48 -4.75
N ALA A 100 -0.10 -2.29 -4.78
CA ALA A 100 -0.03 -3.71 -4.51
C ALA A 100 0.89 -4.45 -5.49
N LEU A 101 0.79 -4.15 -6.80
CA LEU A 101 1.64 -4.76 -7.82
C LEU A 101 3.13 -4.46 -7.62
N PHE A 102 3.46 -3.19 -7.35
CA PHE A 102 4.84 -2.78 -7.12
C PHE A 102 5.38 -3.31 -5.79
N ALA A 103 4.62 -3.16 -4.70
CA ALA A 103 5.00 -3.63 -3.39
C ALA A 103 5.18 -5.16 -3.38
N TYR A 104 4.28 -5.92 -4.02
CA TYR A 104 4.40 -7.37 -4.10
C TYR A 104 5.68 -7.79 -4.82
N SER A 105 5.99 -7.15 -5.95
CA SER A 105 7.23 -7.41 -6.70
C SER A 105 8.48 -7.20 -5.82
N ILE A 106 8.51 -6.10 -5.05
CA ILE A 106 9.63 -5.78 -4.14
C ILE A 106 9.69 -6.76 -2.97
N ILE A 107 8.56 -7.03 -2.31
CA ILE A 107 8.47 -7.91 -1.13
C ILE A 107 8.89 -9.33 -1.50
N VAL A 108 8.45 -9.86 -2.64
CA VAL A 108 8.82 -11.21 -3.10
C VAL A 108 10.33 -11.29 -3.34
N ILE A 109 10.93 -10.33 -4.06
CA ILE A 109 12.37 -10.32 -4.31
C ILE A 109 13.16 -10.19 -2.99
N ALA A 110 12.72 -9.31 -2.10
CA ALA A 110 13.36 -9.09 -0.80
C ALA A 110 13.21 -10.28 0.17
N SER A 111 12.18 -11.12 0.01
CA SER A 111 11.89 -12.26 0.89
C SER A 111 12.42 -13.61 0.39
N VAL A 112 12.54 -13.80 -0.93
CA VAL A 112 13.02 -15.05 -1.55
C VAL A 112 14.54 -15.19 -1.44
N VAL A 113 15.28 -14.10 -1.64
CA VAL A 113 16.75 -14.10 -1.54
C VAL A 113 17.19 -13.88 -0.09
#